data_AF-A0A2X0VAP2-F1
#
_entry.id   AF-A0A2X0VAP2-F1
#
_cell.length_a   1.000
_cell.length_b   1.000
_cell.length_c   1.000
_cell.angle_alpha   90.00
_cell.angle_beta   90.00
_cell.angle_gamma   90.00
#
_symmetry.space_group_name_H-M   'P 1'
#
loop_
_entity.id
_entity.type
_entity.pdbx_description
1 polymer ?
#
loop_
_entity_poly.entity_id
_entity_poly.type
_entity_poly.pdbx_seq_one_letter_code
_entity_poly.pdbx_strand_id
1 'polypeptide(L)'
;MNKVFEQNGTMCVNVLSAGQDDIDALFAGIKSSTMQERFADPSWIEGKLFQPVNKNAISSLEGVIAKQDELGTHNLYFVKLKHIQINERDALLYFNRKFKTLNRD
;
A
#
# COMPACT_ATOMS: atom_id res chain seq x y z
N MET A 1 17.63 1.30 -5.11
CA MET A 1 17.21 0.50 -3.94
C MET A 1 16.49 1.36 -2.89
N ASN A 2 15.38 0.88 -2.31
CA ASN A 2 14.71 1.58 -1.20
C ASN A 2 15.22 1.01 0.14
N LYS A 3 16.08 1.78 0.81
CA LYS A 3 16.75 1.35 2.07
C LYS A 3 15.78 0.99 3.19
N VAL A 4 14.56 1.56 3.19
CA VAL A 4 13.56 1.27 4.22
C VAL A 4 13.07 -0.17 4.11
N PHE A 5 12.78 -0.66 2.91
CA PHE A 5 12.32 -2.04 2.71
C PHE A 5 13.46 -3.04 2.93
N GLU A 6 14.69 -2.69 2.54
CA GLU A 6 15.88 -3.51 2.79
C GLU A 6 16.14 -3.70 4.29
N GLN A 7 16.06 -2.62 5.07
CA GLN A 7 16.29 -2.66 6.53
C GLN A 7 15.16 -3.34 7.29
N ASN A 8 13.90 -3.09 6.90
CA ASN A 8 12.74 -3.66 7.58
C ASN A 8 12.52 -5.13 7.24
N GLY A 9 12.94 -5.59 6.05
CA GLY A 9 12.77 -6.97 5.57
C GLY A 9 11.31 -7.41 5.41
N THR A 10 10.35 -6.51 5.58
CA THR A 10 8.92 -6.79 5.59
C THR A 10 8.14 -5.72 4.83
N MET A 11 6.96 -6.08 4.33
CA MET A 11 6.13 -5.21 3.49
C MET A 11 4.65 -5.52 3.71
N CYS A 12 3.83 -4.48 3.67
CA CYS A 12 2.38 -4.59 3.53
C CYS A 12 1.94 -3.94 2.21
N VAL A 13 1.19 -4.67 1.39
CA VAL A 13 0.52 -4.12 0.20
C VAL A 13 -0.92 -3.84 0.55
N ASN A 14 -1.32 -2.56 0.56
CA ASN A 14 -2.70 -2.12 0.78
C ASN A 14 -3.35 -1.80 -0.57
N VAL A 15 -4.35 -2.60 -0.99
CA VAL A 15 -5.13 -2.38 -2.21
C VAL A 15 -6.27 -1.42 -1.89
N LEU A 16 -6.20 -0.19 -2.39
CA LEU A 16 -7.10 0.89 -1.98
C LEU A 16 -8.53 0.70 -2.49
N SER A 17 -9.51 1.03 -1.65
CA SER A 17 -10.91 1.13 -2.03
C SER A 17 -11.24 2.47 -2.67
N ALA A 18 -12.39 2.54 -3.34
CA ALA A 18 -12.97 3.80 -3.79
C ALA A 18 -13.02 4.85 -2.67
N GLY A 19 -12.82 6.12 -3.02
CA GLY A 19 -12.75 7.24 -2.07
C GLY A 19 -11.42 7.40 -1.31
N GLN A 20 -10.40 6.60 -1.64
CA GLN A 20 -9.05 6.74 -1.08
C GLN A 20 -8.07 7.46 -2.04
N ASP A 21 -8.58 8.25 -2.99
CA ASP A 21 -7.78 9.03 -3.94
C ASP A 21 -6.89 10.08 -3.25
N ASP A 22 -7.36 10.66 -2.14
CA ASP A 22 -6.54 11.56 -1.33
C ASP A 22 -5.34 10.85 -0.67
N ILE A 23 -5.54 9.59 -0.24
CA ILE A 23 -4.46 8.75 0.30
C ILE A 23 -3.47 8.41 -0.81
N ASP A 24 -3.95 7.99 -1.99
CA ASP A 24 -3.08 7.72 -3.14
C ASP A 24 -2.25 8.95 -3.52
N ALA A 25 -2.89 10.11 -3.68
CA ALA A 25 -2.22 11.35 -4.03
C ALA A 25 -1.16 11.79 -3.00
N LEU A 26 -1.43 11.54 -1.71
CA LEU A 26 -0.49 11.81 -0.62
C LEU A 26 0.75 10.90 -0.70
N PHE A 27 0.57 9.61 -0.94
CA PHE A 27 1.67 8.65 -1.06
C PHE A 27 2.42 8.73 -2.40
N ALA A 28 1.76 9.19 -3.46
CA ALA A 28 2.36 9.51 -4.75
C ALA A 28 3.25 10.77 -4.72
N GLY A 29 3.24 11.52 -3.60
CA GLY A 29 4.04 12.74 -3.45
C GLY A 29 3.49 13.94 -4.20
N ILE A 30 2.21 13.91 -4.60
CA ILE A 30 1.53 15.05 -5.25
C ILE A 30 1.38 16.21 -4.25
N LYS A 31 1.12 15.89 -2.98
CA LYS A 31 1.08 16.84 -1.86
C LYS A 31 2.41 16.80 -1.12
N SER A 32 3.02 17.98 -0.89
CA SER A 32 4.21 18.08 -0.03
C SER A 32 3.86 17.59 1.37
N SER A 33 4.53 16.53 1.82
CA SER A 33 4.29 15.88 3.11
C SER A 33 5.52 15.08 3.55
N THR A 34 5.77 15.07 4.84
CA THR A 34 6.69 14.15 5.52
C THR A 34 6.08 12.76 5.58
N MET A 35 6.91 11.72 5.70
CA MET A 35 6.40 10.35 5.79
C MET A 35 5.49 10.14 7.02
N GLN A 36 5.78 10.83 8.12
CA GLN A 36 4.95 10.79 9.33
C GLN A 36 3.54 11.34 9.07
N GLU A 37 3.42 12.47 8.35
CA GLU A 37 2.13 13.06 7.99
C GLU A 37 1.31 12.12 7.08
N ARG A 38 1.98 11.34 6.22
CA ARG A 38 1.28 10.37 5.34
C ARG A 38 0.56 9.27 6.11
N PHE A 39 1.09 8.90 7.28
CA PHE A 39 0.53 7.90 8.17
C PHE A 39 -0.30 8.48 9.32
N ALA A 40 -0.55 9.80 9.35
CA ALA A 40 -1.28 10.45 10.44
C ALA A 40 -2.79 10.19 10.43
N ASP A 41 -3.35 9.77 9.29
CA ASP A 41 -4.77 9.43 9.17
C ASP A 41 -5.14 8.22 10.05
N PRO A 42 -6.25 8.26 10.82
CA PRO A 42 -6.64 7.18 11.74
C PRO A 42 -7.11 5.89 11.04
N SER A 43 -7.15 5.85 9.70
CA SER A 43 -7.32 4.62 8.93
C SER A 43 -6.09 3.73 8.93
N TRP A 44 -4.91 4.28 9.23
CA TRP A 44 -3.69 3.50 9.43
C TRP A 44 -3.69 2.88 10.82
N ILE A 45 -3.56 1.56 10.85
CA ILE A 45 -3.45 0.76 12.07
C ILE A 45 -2.21 -0.12 12.00
N GLU A 46 -1.75 -0.57 13.16
CA GLU A 46 -0.69 -1.56 13.24
C GLU A 46 -1.22 -2.94 12.79
N GLY A 47 -0.56 -3.52 11.78
CA GLY A 47 -0.87 -4.84 11.25
C GLY A 47 -0.34 -5.99 12.11
N LYS A 48 -0.61 -7.23 11.71
CA LYS A 48 -0.18 -8.44 12.45
C LYS A 48 1.33 -8.63 12.48
N LEU A 49 2.04 -8.07 11.52
CA LEU A 49 3.51 -8.07 11.48
C LEU A 49 4.08 -6.66 11.74
N PHE A 50 3.31 -5.78 12.38
CA PHE A 50 3.69 -4.40 12.73
C PHE A 50 3.84 -3.43 11.54
N GLN A 51 3.49 -3.83 10.31
CA GLN A 51 3.44 -2.87 9.20
C GLN A 51 2.15 -2.04 9.25
N PRO A 52 2.16 -0.81 8.68
CA PRO A 52 0.95 -0.01 8.54
C PRO A 52 -0.05 -0.67 7.59
N VAL A 53 -1.23 -1.00 8.14
CA VAL A 53 -2.39 -1.51 7.42
C VAL A 53 -3.44 -0.41 7.34
N ASN A 54 -4.03 -0.22 6.16
CA ASN A 54 -5.15 0.70 6.02
C ASN A 54 -6.48 -0.06 6.21
N LYS A 55 -7.21 0.22 7.30
CA LYS A 55 -8.47 -0.49 7.63
C LYS A 55 -9.60 -0.27 6.61
N ASN A 56 -9.45 0.71 5.72
CA ASN A 56 -10.40 1.02 4.66
C ASN A 56 -9.98 0.42 3.30
N ALA A 57 -8.82 -0.21 3.18
CA ALA A 57 -8.42 -0.90 1.96
C ALA A 57 -9.34 -2.09 1.62
N ILE A 58 -9.42 -2.47 0.34
CA ILE A 58 -10.04 -3.73 -0.11
C ILE A 58 -9.29 -4.92 0.49
N SER A 59 -7.97 -4.87 0.46
CA SER A 59 -7.15 -5.92 1.06
C SER A 59 -5.81 -5.38 1.53
N SER A 60 -5.28 -5.99 2.58
CA SER A 60 -3.95 -5.71 3.11
C SER A 60 -3.18 -7.01 3.19
N LEU A 61 -2.04 -7.05 2.49
CA LEU A 61 -1.22 -8.25 2.28
C LEU A 61 0.12 -8.05 3.00
N GLU A 62 0.23 -8.55 4.23
CA GLU A 62 1.43 -8.42 5.06
C GLU A 62 2.35 -9.63 4.85
N GLY A 63 3.65 -9.39 4.74
CA GLY A 63 4.62 -10.47 4.56
C GLY A 63 6.08 -10.08 4.75
N VAL A 64 6.93 -11.09 4.56
CA VAL A 64 8.40 -10.96 4.65
C VAL A 64 8.97 -10.96 3.24
N ILE A 65 9.88 -10.03 2.96
CA ILE A 65 10.59 -9.94 1.68
C ILE A 65 11.54 -11.13 1.61
N ALA A 66 11.26 -12.07 0.70
CA ALA A 66 12.04 -13.28 0.49
C ALA A 66 13.16 -13.08 -0.54
N LYS A 67 12.96 -12.18 -1.50
CA LYS A 67 13.92 -11.84 -2.54
C LYS A 67 13.67 -10.42 -3.05
N GLN A 68 14.74 -9.75 -3.47
CA GLN A 68 14.69 -8.51 -4.22
C GLN A 68 15.60 -8.64 -5.44
N ASP A 69 15.11 -8.22 -6.61
CA ASP A 69 15.92 -8.12 -7.83
C ASP A 69 15.91 -6.68 -8.35
N GLU A 70 17.07 -6.18 -8.78
CA GLU A 70 17.15 -4.91 -9.51
C GLU A 70 16.88 -5.15 -11.00
N LEU A 71 15.91 -4.43 -11.56
CA LEU A 71 15.57 -4.49 -12.97
C LEU A 71 15.49 -3.07 -13.55
N GLY A 72 16.60 -2.62 -14.13
CA GLY A 72 16.73 -1.27 -14.69
C GLY A 72 16.47 -0.22 -13.61
N THR A 73 15.38 0.54 -13.76
CA THR A 73 15.02 1.61 -12.82
C THR A 73 14.18 1.14 -11.63
N HIS A 74 13.79 -0.13 -11.59
CA HIS A 74 12.86 -0.68 -10.60
C HIS A 74 13.50 -1.78 -9.75
N ASN A 75 12.90 -2.02 -8.58
CA ASN A 75 13.21 -3.18 -7.74
C ASN A 75 11.97 -4.08 -7.73
N LEU A 76 12.16 -5.36 -8.05
CA LEU A 76 11.15 -6.41 -7.92
C LEU A 76 11.26 -6.99 -6.51
N TYR A 77 10.18 -6.93 -5.73
CA TYR A 77 10.12 -7.53 -4.41
C TYR A 77 9.27 -8.79 -4.45
N PHE A 78 9.84 -9.92 -4.01
CA PHE A 78 9.10 -11.17 -3.82
C PHE A 78 8.77 -11.30 -2.34
N VAL A 79 7.49 -11.19 -2.01
CA VAL A 79 7.02 -11.15 -0.62
C VAL A 79 6.31 -12.46 -0.28
N LYS A 80 6.79 -13.16 0.76
CA LYS A 80 6.11 -14.32 1.33
C LYS A 80 5.04 -13.83 2.30
N LEU A 81 3.78 -13.85 1.85
CA LEU A 81 2.64 -13.41 2.66
C LEU A 81 2.48 -14.27 3.93
N LYS A 82 2.15 -13.59 5.02
CA LYS A 82 1.94 -14.17 6.36
C LYS A 82 0.59 -13.83 6.94
N HIS A 83 0.03 -12.69 6.56
CA HIS A 83 -1.31 -12.28 6.93
C HIS A 83 -2.00 -11.59 5.75
N ILE A 84 -3.29 -11.87 5.61
CA ILE A 84 -4.14 -11.28 4.58
C ILE A 84 -5.43 -10.84 5.27
N GLN A 85 -5.76 -9.56 5.15
CA GLN A 85 -7.07 -9.02 5.47
C GLN A 85 -7.80 -8.68 4.17
N ILE A 86 -9.11 -8.96 4.11
CA ILE A 86 -9.98 -8.63 2.98
C ILE A 86 -11.22 -7.94 3.53
N ASN A 87 -11.67 -6.89 2.85
CA ASN A 87 -12.89 -6.16 3.11
C ASN A 87 -13.73 -6.07 1.83
N GLU A 88 -15.05 -6.06 1.97
CA GLU A 88 -15.95 -5.90 0.82
C GLU A 88 -16.16 -4.42 0.51
N ARG A 89 -15.46 -3.91 -0.51
CA ARG A 89 -15.50 -2.50 -0.94
C ARG A 89 -15.31 -2.39 -2.44
N ASP A 90 -15.79 -1.30 -3.03
CA ASP A 90 -15.50 -0.93 -4.41
C ASP A 90 -14.02 -0.56 -4.58
N ALA A 91 -13.46 -0.79 -5.77
CA ALA A 91 -12.04 -0.58 -6.02
C ALA A 91 -11.71 0.83 -6.51
N LEU A 92 -10.58 1.37 -6.01
CA LEU A 92 -9.93 2.51 -6.64
C LEU A 92 -9.04 2.01 -7.78
N LEU A 93 -9.31 2.50 -8.97
CA LEU A 93 -8.52 2.23 -10.17
C LEU A 93 -7.88 3.51 -10.67
N TYR A 94 -6.66 3.37 -11.19
CA TYR A 94 -6.02 4.43 -11.96
C TYR A 94 -6.01 4.05 -13.44
N PHE A 95 -6.79 4.76 -14.25
CA PHE A 95 -6.90 4.50 -15.68
C PHE A 95 -6.94 5.81 -16.47
N ASN A 96 -6.16 5.87 -17.55
CA ASN A 96 -6.05 7.05 -18.40
C ASN A 96 -5.79 8.36 -17.61
N ARG A 97 -4.81 8.30 -16.68
CA ARG A 97 -4.41 9.40 -15.79
C ARG A 97 -5.51 9.93 -14.87
N LYS A 98 -6.54 9.13 -14.59
CA LYS A 98 -7.67 9.52 -13.73
C LYS A 98 -8.00 8.40 -12.76
N PHE A 99 -8.40 8.78 -11.55
CA PHE A 99 -9.05 7.86 -10.63
C PHE A 99 -10.43 7.46 -11.15
N LYS A 100 -10.75 6.19 -10.96
CA LYS A 100 -12.01 5.56 -11.32
C LYS A 100 -12.44 4.66 -10.17
N THR A 101 -13.74 4.56 -9.98
CA THR A 101 -14.34 3.53 -9.14
C THR A 101 -14.73 2.35 -10.02
N LEU A 102 -14.32 1.15 -9.61
CA LEU A 102 -14.90 -0.09 -10.11
C LEU A 102 -15.77 -0.67 -9.01
N ASN A 103 -17.07 -0.68 -9.26
CA ASN A 103 -18.03 -1.26 -8.33
C ASN A 103 -17.85 -2.78 -8.29
N ARG A 104 -18.12 -3.36 -7.13
CA ARG A 104 -18.07 -4.81 -6.95
C ARG A 104 -19.22 -5.57 -7.65
N ASP A 105 -20.36 -4.90 -7.84
CA ASP A 105 -21.61 -5.47 -8.36
C ASP A 105 -21.71 -5.46 -9.90
#